data_AF-K8WRM4-F1
#
_entry.id   AF-K8WRM4-F1
#
_cell.length_a   1.000
_cell.length_b   1.000
_cell.length_c   1.000
_cell.angle_alpha   90.00
_cell.angle_beta   90.00
_cell.angle_gamma   90.00
#
_symmetry.space_group_name_H-M   'P 1'
#
loop_
_entity.id
_entity.type
_entity.pdbx_description
1 polymer ?
#
loop_
_entity_poly.entity_id
_entity_poly.type
_entity_poly.pdbx_seq_one_letter_code
_entity_poly.pdbx_strand_id
1 'polypeptide(L)'
;MKLIEFIEGSLQGITLPIESKLILTSEEDNLGQNMLSLPGELSAGIVLEFQSQEKNIYLTVSNKKPIKLIENNIYSISGVKFFIFSEGNRKPKIKKNFLKKYSWMVIMFVLLNLAVTILSLMMIKSYQNNNTENYLNAIGNGYIKNGEIYIFDESIKNSLPADWLDNIKVINPDNYIILSHLNVDIKSKNNNEIPFEFVDKGEYSEILIDYPEKMINIMKSFGENGITFKYTDNLLLVDNVLRASQLLKSLGYYDEVSRLKLINDDAEIIDAQHFPYAIFFSSQGLSYVYDQQSRYWEGGIIPEIGRIDLIAKDKIIFTQANKKRFISFQNNRSNFNNDNIQLIK
;
A
#
# COMPACT_ATOMS: atom_id res chain seq x y z
N MET A 1 6.23 64.88 52.23
CA MET A 1 7.58 64.44 52.64
C MET A 1 8.19 63.47 51.61
N LYS A 2 9.52 63.33 51.50
CA LYS A 2 10.17 62.25 50.71
C LYS A 2 10.51 61.08 51.63
N LEU A 3 10.24 59.87 51.17
CA LEU A 3 10.37 58.64 51.93
C LEU A 3 11.21 57.63 51.15
N ILE A 4 11.96 56.79 51.87
CA ILE A 4 12.61 55.59 51.35
C ILE A 4 11.96 54.37 51.98
N GLU A 5 11.65 53.36 51.19
CA GLU A 5 11.15 52.06 51.66
C GLU A 5 12.07 50.94 51.18
N PHE A 6 12.42 50.05 52.09
CA PHE A 6 13.24 48.87 51.81
C PHE A 6 12.37 47.67 51.42
N ILE A 7 12.76 46.96 50.37
CA ILE A 7 11.93 45.93 49.72
C ILE A 7 12.29 44.52 50.19
N GLU A 8 13.56 44.31 50.56
CA GLU A 8 14.12 43.02 50.97
C GLU A 8 15.13 43.27 52.09
N GLY A 9 15.39 42.23 52.91
CA GLY A 9 16.29 42.30 54.05
C GLY A 9 15.56 42.40 55.40
N SER A 10 16.34 42.55 56.47
CA SER A 10 15.89 42.84 57.84
C SER A 10 15.10 44.14 57.96
N LEU A 11 15.26 45.08 57.01
CA LEU A 11 14.47 46.32 56.96
C LEU A 11 13.22 46.25 56.08
N GLN A 12 12.84 45.08 55.58
CA GLN A 12 11.73 44.95 54.65
C GLN A 12 10.45 45.63 55.17
N GLY A 13 9.90 46.56 54.37
CA GLY A 13 8.69 47.31 54.68
C GLY A 13 8.91 48.53 55.59
N ILE A 14 10.11 48.72 56.13
CA ILE A 14 10.43 49.91 56.91
C ILE A 14 10.52 51.11 55.96
N THR A 15 9.86 52.20 56.37
CA THR A 15 9.83 53.45 55.64
C THR A 15 10.50 54.54 56.49
N LEU A 16 11.52 55.20 55.94
CA LEU A 16 12.24 56.27 56.63
C LEU A 16 12.06 57.60 55.89
N PRO A 17 11.92 58.72 56.61
CA PRO A 17 11.91 60.04 55.98
C PRO A 17 13.33 60.43 55.52
N ILE A 18 13.39 61.07 54.34
CA ILE A 18 14.60 61.74 53.87
C ILE A 18 14.34 63.25 53.98
N GLU A 19 14.77 63.85 55.09
CA GLU A 19 14.58 65.28 55.35
C GLU A 19 15.60 66.12 54.55
N SER A 20 16.84 66.21 55.05
CA SER A 20 17.96 66.90 54.40
C SER A 20 19.02 65.91 53.91
N LYS A 21 19.35 64.94 54.77
CA LYS A 21 20.37 63.92 54.56
C LYS A 21 19.99 62.65 55.31
N LEU A 22 20.19 61.49 54.69
CA LEU A 22 20.10 60.17 55.33
C LEU A 22 21.33 59.37 54.89
N ILE A 23 22.03 58.75 55.85
CA ILE A 23 23.24 57.98 55.59
C ILE A 23 23.01 56.55 56.06
N LEU A 24 23.27 55.58 55.20
CA LEU A 24 23.29 54.15 55.56
C LEU A 24 24.74 53.66 55.54
N THR A 25 25.18 53.00 56.60
CA THR A 25 26.55 52.47 56.75
C THR A 25 26.52 51.04 57.26
N SER A 26 27.57 50.26 57.01
CA SER A 26 27.78 48.94 57.61
C SER A 26 28.45 49.02 59.00
N GLU A 27 28.93 50.19 59.41
CA GLU A 27 29.68 50.38 60.66
C GLU A 27 28.73 50.52 61.86
N GLU A 28 29.02 49.80 62.94
CA GLU A 28 28.24 49.83 64.18
C GLU A 28 28.71 50.92 65.16
N ASP A 29 29.96 51.38 65.02
CA ASP A 29 30.60 52.34 65.92
C ASP A 29 30.52 53.79 65.38
N ASN A 30 30.39 54.77 66.28
CA ASN A 30 30.41 56.21 65.98
C ASN A 30 29.30 56.73 65.04
N LEU A 31 28.05 56.32 65.26
CA LEU A 31 26.91 56.84 64.51
C LEU A 31 26.66 58.33 64.80
N GLY A 32 26.81 59.17 63.78
CA GLY A 32 26.42 60.58 63.81
C GLY A 32 24.91 60.78 63.64
N GLN A 33 24.46 62.04 63.69
CA GLN A 33 23.07 62.38 63.38
C GLN A 33 22.73 62.02 61.92
N ASN A 34 21.55 61.43 61.70
CA ASN A 34 21.04 60.95 60.40
C ASN A 34 21.80 59.75 59.79
N MET A 35 22.53 58.99 60.60
CA MET A 35 23.16 57.72 60.21
C MET A 35 22.35 56.52 60.72
N LEU A 36 22.14 55.53 59.86
CA LEU A 36 21.58 54.23 60.21
C LEU A 36 22.60 53.14 59.89
N SER A 37 22.92 52.32 60.88
CA SER A 37 23.77 51.15 60.70
C SER A 37 22.95 49.96 60.19
N LEU A 38 23.44 49.32 59.14
CA LEU A 38 22.87 48.12 58.52
C LEU A 38 23.94 47.04 58.37
N PRO A 39 24.40 46.49 59.51
CA PRO A 39 25.41 45.44 59.52
C PRO A 39 24.84 44.18 58.83
N GLY A 40 25.64 43.58 57.94
CA GLY A 40 25.26 42.36 57.21
C GLY A 40 24.46 42.58 55.92
N GLU A 41 23.77 43.71 55.74
CA GLU A 41 23.10 44.03 54.47
C GLU A 41 23.95 44.89 53.53
N LEU A 42 24.74 45.79 54.10
CA LEU A 42 25.73 46.58 53.38
C LEU A 42 27.10 45.91 53.45
N SER A 43 27.80 45.86 52.32
CA SER A 43 29.18 45.39 52.30
C SER A 43 30.09 46.33 53.10
N ALA A 44 31.07 45.76 53.81
CA ALA A 44 31.97 46.50 54.70
C ALA A 44 32.64 47.71 54.00
N GLY A 45 32.59 48.88 54.65
CA GLY A 45 33.19 50.13 54.15
C GLY A 45 32.37 50.86 53.07
N ILE A 46 31.15 50.40 52.78
CA ILE A 46 30.22 51.09 51.88
C ILE A 46 29.32 52.03 52.67
N VAL A 47 29.29 53.29 52.24
CA VAL A 47 28.37 54.32 52.76
C VAL A 47 27.45 54.78 51.64
N LEU A 48 26.15 54.71 51.90
CA LEU A 48 25.10 55.23 51.02
C LEU A 48 24.57 56.53 51.60
N GLU A 49 24.87 57.64 50.93
CA GLU A 49 24.42 58.96 51.32
C GLU A 49 23.27 59.42 50.41
N PHE A 50 22.10 59.61 51.00
CA PHE A 50 20.92 60.18 50.36
C PHE A 50 20.83 61.65 50.74
N GLN A 51 20.86 62.52 49.74
CA GLN A 51 20.75 63.97 49.96
C GLN A 51 19.53 64.52 49.22
N SER A 52 18.73 65.30 49.93
CA SER A 52 17.62 66.04 49.36
C SER A 52 18.13 67.39 48.85
N GLN A 53 18.06 67.60 47.54
CA GLN A 53 18.40 68.88 46.91
C GLN A 53 17.20 69.35 46.08
N GLU A 54 16.60 70.46 46.52
CA GLU A 54 15.35 71.02 45.96
C GLU A 54 14.18 70.01 46.00
N LYS A 55 13.80 69.46 44.83
CA LYS A 55 12.73 68.47 44.66
C LYS A 55 13.25 67.06 44.37
N ASN A 56 14.56 66.88 44.24
CA ASN A 56 15.18 65.63 43.81
C ASN A 56 15.99 65.01 44.95
N ILE A 57 16.03 63.69 44.99
CA ILE A 57 16.92 62.94 45.89
C ILE A 57 18.10 62.44 45.06
N TYR A 58 19.30 62.66 45.58
CA TYR A 58 20.54 62.15 45.02
C TYR A 58 21.13 61.09 45.94
N LEU A 59 21.68 60.04 45.35
CA LEU A 59 22.42 59.00 46.04
C LEU A 59 23.90 59.09 45.71
N THR A 60 24.73 59.13 46.73
CA THR A 60 26.18 59.02 46.64
C THR A 60 26.62 57.71 47.29
N VAL A 61 27.40 56.91 46.57
CA VAL A 61 27.96 55.64 47.07
C VAL A 61 29.46 55.82 47.23
N SER A 62 29.99 55.74 48.46
CA SER A 62 31.42 55.80 48.81
C SER A 62 32.31 56.59 47.82
N ASN A 63 32.27 57.93 47.90
CA ASN A 63 33.06 58.88 47.09
C ASN A 63 32.85 58.84 45.55
N LYS A 64 31.78 58.20 45.05
CA LYS A 64 31.40 58.26 43.63
C LYS A 64 30.56 59.48 43.30
N LYS A 65 30.39 59.76 42.01
CA LYS A 65 29.51 60.84 41.54
C LYS A 65 28.06 60.60 41.99
N PRO A 66 27.34 61.65 42.43
CA PRO A 66 25.96 61.54 42.86
C PRO A 66 25.05 61.13 41.70
N ILE A 67 24.14 60.19 41.97
CA ILE A 67 23.15 59.67 41.01
C ILE A 67 21.78 60.19 41.40
N LYS A 68 21.10 60.85 40.46
CA LYS A 68 19.71 61.28 40.66
C LYS A 68 18.78 60.07 40.74
N LEU A 69 18.05 59.95 41.84
CA LEU A 69 17.05 58.92 42.03
C LEU A 69 15.71 59.38 41.44
N ILE A 70 15.01 58.44 40.81
CA ILE A 70 13.68 58.61 40.22
C ILE A 70 12.71 57.92 41.17
N GLU A 71 11.63 58.62 41.50
CA GLU A 71 10.61 58.06 42.37
C GLU A 71 10.01 56.77 41.84
N ASN A 72 9.63 55.90 42.77
CA ASN A 72 8.98 54.64 42.53
C ASN A 72 9.78 53.65 41.68
N ASN A 73 11.04 53.93 41.35
CA ASN A 73 11.93 52.96 40.76
C ASN A 73 12.61 52.14 41.85
N ILE A 74 12.61 50.83 41.67
CA ILE A 74 13.34 49.91 42.55
C ILE A 74 14.83 49.97 42.21
N TYR A 75 15.64 50.33 43.19
CA TYR A 75 17.09 50.33 43.16
C TYR A 75 17.63 49.14 43.94
N SER A 76 18.72 48.55 43.45
CA SER A 76 19.47 47.49 44.14
C SER A 76 20.94 47.88 44.10
N ILE A 77 21.47 48.29 45.26
CA ILE A 77 22.81 48.85 45.38
C ILE A 77 23.46 48.26 46.63
N SER A 78 24.63 47.65 46.45
CA SER A 78 25.49 47.16 47.54
C SER A 78 24.77 46.27 48.56
N GLY A 79 23.89 45.38 48.09
CA GLY A 79 23.12 44.44 48.92
C GLY A 79 21.74 44.94 49.33
N VAL A 80 21.49 46.25 49.29
CA VAL A 80 20.22 46.85 49.73
C VAL A 80 19.29 47.09 48.55
N LYS A 81 18.01 46.72 48.70
CA LYS A 81 16.96 47.01 47.73
C LYS A 81 15.95 47.99 48.29
N PHE A 82 15.77 49.12 47.63
CA PHE A 82 14.88 50.18 48.10
C PHE A 82 14.25 50.94 46.94
N PHE A 83 13.24 51.74 47.23
CA PHE A 83 12.73 52.77 46.33
C PHE A 83 12.37 54.02 47.13
N ILE A 84 12.40 55.17 46.46
CA ILE A 84 12.00 56.44 47.05
C ILE A 84 10.64 56.88 46.52
N PHE A 85 9.84 57.57 47.33
CA PHE A 85 8.56 58.11 46.90
C PHE A 85 8.19 59.37 47.70
N SER A 86 7.34 60.22 47.11
CA SER A 86 6.68 61.27 47.87
C SER A 86 5.50 60.68 48.63
N GLU A 87 5.31 61.12 49.86
CA GLU A 87 4.13 60.80 50.68
C GLU A 87 2.82 60.95 49.89
N GLY A 88 1.96 59.93 49.94
CA GLY A 88 0.74 59.84 49.12
C GLY A 88 0.91 59.31 47.69
N ASN A 89 2.14 59.23 47.16
CA ASN A 89 2.45 58.84 45.77
C ASN A 89 3.24 57.52 45.65
N ARG A 90 2.97 56.55 46.54
CA ARG A 90 3.60 55.22 46.54
C ARG A 90 3.05 54.33 45.41
N LYS A 91 3.86 54.04 44.38
CA LYS A 91 3.55 53.16 43.24
C LYS A 91 4.80 52.49 42.64
N PRO A 92 5.48 51.55 43.35
CA PRO A 92 6.74 50.99 42.88
C PRO A 92 6.59 50.29 41.51
N LYS A 93 7.48 50.62 40.57
CA LYS A 93 7.57 50.02 39.22
C LYS A 93 8.81 49.14 39.13
N ILE A 94 8.61 47.88 38.78
CA ILE A 94 9.71 46.95 38.47
C ILE A 94 10.32 47.38 37.13
N LYS A 95 11.65 47.48 37.06
CA LYS A 95 12.36 47.70 35.78
C LYS A 95 12.04 46.51 34.85
N LYS A 96 11.41 46.78 33.70
CA LYS A 96 11.17 45.83 32.59
C LYS A 96 12.44 45.17 32.00
N ASN A 97 13.63 45.44 32.55
CA ASN A 97 14.92 45.03 32.00
C ASN A 97 15.35 43.60 32.39
N PHE A 98 14.62 42.90 33.29
CA PHE A 98 14.98 41.54 33.68
C PHE A 98 14.95 40.57 32.49
N LEU A 99 13.95 40.68 31.61
CA LEU A 99 13.85 39.88 30.38
C LEU A 99 14.95 40.20 29.36
N LYS A 100 15.43 41.45 29.29
CA LYS A 100 16.58 41.82 28.44
C LYS A 100 17.90 41.24 28.94
N LYS A 101 18.05 41.04 30.25
CA LYS A 101 19.27 40.47 30.84
C LYS A 101 19.47 39.00 30.45
N TYR A 102 18.36 38.25 30.27
CA TYR A 102 18.39 36.81 29.95
C TYR A 102 17.93 36.49 28.53
N SER A 103 17.73 37.49 27.66
CA SER A 103 17.20 37.27 26.31
C SER A 103 18.03 36.27 25.52
N TRP A 104 19.36 36.35 25.62
CA TRP A 104 20.28 35.42 24.95
C TRP A 104 20.12 33.98 25.44
N MET A 105 19.97 33.77 26.76
CA MET A 105 19.73 32.44 27.33
C MET A 105 18.40 31.85 26.85
N VAL A 106 17.35 32.68 26.78
CA VAL A 106 16.04 32.25 26.28
C VAL A 106 16.12 31.87 24.79
N ILE A 107 16.79 32.68 23.97
CA ILE A 107 16.98 32.39 22.55
C ILE A 107 17.75 31.08 22.36
N MET A 108 18.86 30.89 23.09
CA MET A 108 19.64 29.66 23.02
C MET A 108 18.86 28.43 23.46
N PHE A 109 18.05 28.56 24.52
CA PHE A 109 17.17 27.49 24.97
C PHE A 109 16.15 27.10 23.90
N VAL A 110 15.51 28.08 23.26
CA VAL A 110 14.54 27.84 22.18
C VAL A 110 15.22 27.17 20.98
N LEU A 111 16.39 27.67 20.55
CA LEU A 111 17.14 27.10 19.42
C LEU A 111 17.58 25.66 19.70
N LEU A 112 18.03 25.36 20.92
CA LEU A 112 18.42 24.01 21.32
C LEU A 112 17.23 23.05 21.24
N ASN A 113 16.07 23.43 21.79
CA ASN A 113 14.86 22.59 21.72
C ASN A 113 14.40 22.38 20.28
N LEU A 114 14.48 23.42 19.44
CA LEU A 114 14.18 23.31 18.02
C LEU A 114 15.11 22.30 17.33
N ALA A 115 16.41 22.39 17.57
CA ALA A 115 17.40 21.48 17.01
C ALA A 115 17.17 20.03 17.46
N VAL A 116 16.92 19.81 18.75
CA VAL A 116 16.61 18.47 19.29
C VAL A 116 15.34 17.89 18.65
N THR A 117 14.31 18.72 18.46
CA THR A 117 13.06 18.30 17.82
C THR A 117 13.26 17.94 16.34
N ILE A 118 14.05 18.73 15.61
CA ILE A 118 14.37 18.45 14.21
C ILE A 118 15.16 17.14 14.09
N LEU A 119 16.18 16.95 14.95
CA LEU A 119 17.00 15.74 14.95
C LEU A 119 16.19 14.49 15.32
N SER A 120 15.30 14.56 16.30
CA SER A 120 14.45 13.44 16.67
C SER A 120 13.49 13.06 15.54
N LEU A 121 12.86 14.04 14.88
CA LEU A 121 12.02 13.80 13.70
C LEU A 121 12.81 13.18 12.55
N MET A 122 14.04 13.64 12.29
CA MET A 122 14.90 13.06 11.27
C MET A 122 15.27 11.61 11.59
N MET A 123 15.61 11.29 12.84
CA MET A 123 15.87 9.92 13.27
C MET A 123 14.64 9.03 13.10
N ILE A 124 13.45 9.49 13.52
CA ILE A 124 12.21 8.73 13.36
C ILE A 124 11.94 8.45 11.88
N LYS A 125 12.07 9.46 11.02
CA LYS A 125 11.86 9.29 9.58
C LYS A 125 12.86 8.31 8.97
N SER A 126 14.14 8.41 9.35
CA SER A 126 15.17 7.49 8.86
C SER A 126 14.93 6.05 9.33
N TYR A 127 14.52 5.87 10.59
CA TYR A 127 14.18 4.56 11.14
C TYR A 127 12.97 3.94 10.43
N GLN A 128 11.91 4.72 10.21
CA GLN A 128 10.74 4.28 9.45
C GLN A 128 11.12 3.90 8.01
N ASN A 129 11.92 4.71 7.33
CA ASN A 129 12.29 4.44 5.94
C ASN A 129 13.09 3.13 5.80
N ASN A 130 14.08 2.93 6.69
CA ASN A 130 14.90 1.72 6.69
C ASN A 130 14.09 0.46 7.01
N ASN A 131 13.15 0.56 7.95
CA ASN A 131 12.28 -0.56 8.29
C ASN A 131 11.27 -0.86 7.19
N THR A 132 10.70 0.16 6.54
CA THR A 132 9.78 -0.04 5.40
C THR A 132 10.47 -0.77 4.26
N GLU A 133 11.72 -0.42 3.94
CA GLU A 133 12.51 -1.15 2.93
C GLU A 133 12.68 -2.62 3.32
N ASN A 134 13.04 -2.89 4.58
CA ASN A 134 13.16 -4.27 5.08
C ASN A 134 11.84 -5.04 5.02
N TYR A 135 10.72 -4.41 5.35
CA TYR A 135 9.39 -5.03 5.29
C TYR A 135 8.95 -5.31 3.85
N LEU A 136 9.18 -4.38 2.92
CA LEU A 136 8.89 -4.58 1.51
C LEU A 136 9.76 -5.71 0.92
N ASN A 137 11.04 -5.74 1.27
CA ASN A 137 11.94 -6.83 0.88
C ASN A 137 11.52 -8.18 1.47
N ALA A 138 11.01 -8.19 2.71
CA ALA A 138 10.50 -9.40 3.35
C ALA A 138 9.21 -9.93 2.70
N ILE A 139 8.31 -9.03 2.26
CA ILE A 139 7.12 -9.40 1.47
C ILE A 139 7.52 -10.03 0.13
N GLY A 140 8.61 -9.55 -0.47
CA GLY A 140 9.19 -10.12 -1.69
C GLY A 140 8.19 -10.10 -2.85
N ASN A 141 7.79 -11.28 -3.32
CA ASN A 141 6.88 -11.43 -4.47
C ASN A 141 5.40 -11.21 -4.14
N GLY A 142 5.04 -10.84 -2.91
CA GLY A 142 3.66 -10.55 -2.53
C GLY A 142 3.06 -9.36 -3.28
N TYR A 143 1.74 -9.20 -3.17
CA TYR A 143 1.02 -8.08 -3.80
C TYR A 143 -0.03 -7.48 -2.87
N ILE A 144 -0.45 -6.25 -3.14
CA ILE A 144 -1.49 -5.55 -2.37
C ILE A 144 -2.76 -5.47 -3.20
N LYS A 145 -3.90 -5.87 -2.63
CA LYS A 145 -5.20 -5.77 -3.27
C LYS A 145 -6.26 -5.45 -2.23
N ASN A 146 -7.09 -4.43 -2.50
CA ASN A 146 -8.20 -4.01 -1.62
C ASN A 146 -7.77 -3.73 -0.17
N GLY A 147 -6.58 -3.15 0.03
CA GLY A 147 -6.06 -2.86 1.37
C GLY A 147 -5.48 -4.06 2.13
N GLU A 148 -5.47 -5.25 1.52
CA GLU A 148 -4.87 -6.46 2.09
C GLU A 148 -3.56 -6.81 1.37
N ILE A 149 -2.59 -7.33 2.12
CA ILE A 149 -1.30 -7.80 1.63
C ILE A 149 -1.38 -9.32 1.43
N TYR A 150 -1.14 -9.76 0.20
CA TYR A 150 -1.13 -11.15 -0.19
C TYR A 150 0.31 -11.65 -0.26
N ILE A 151 0.64 -12.67 0.52
CA ILE A 151 1.98 -13.26 0.61
C ILE A 151 1.95 -14.75 0.29
N PHE A 152 3.06 -15.28 -0.21
CA PHE A 152 3.18 -16.68 -0.62
C PHE A 152 3.78 -17.60 0.44
N ASP A 153 4.49 -17.03 1.42
CA ASP A 153 5.12 -17.77 2.51
C ASP A 153 4.61 -17.24 3.86
N GLU A 154 4.04 -18.13 4.67
CA GLU A 154 3.56 -17.81 6.00
C GLU A 154 4.67 -17.36 6.95
N SER A 155 5.92 -17.79 6.73
CA SER A 155 7.08 -17.41 7.53
C SER A 155 7.32 -15.90 7.54
N ILE A 156 6.91 -15.20 6.47
CA ILE A 156 7.04 -13.74 6.31
C ILE A 156 6.23 -12.99 7.37
N LYS A 157 5.10 -13.55 7.87
CA LYS A 157 4.30 -12.90 8.92
C LYS A 157 5.12 -12.56 10.16
N ASN A 158 6.08 -13.41 10.52
CA ASN A 158 6.92 -13.21 11.71
C ASN A 158 7.93 -12.05 11.55
N SER A 159 8.17 -11.61 10.31
CA SER A 159 9.10 -10.52 9.99
C SER A 159 8.40 -9.16 9.81
N LEU A 160 7.07 -9.14 9.80
CA LEU A 160 6.27 -7.94 9.58
C LEU A 160 5.72 -7.36 10.89
N PRO A 161 5.37 -6.06 10.92
CA PRO A 161 4.78 -5.43 12.09
C PRO A 161 3.49 -6.12 12.52
N ALA A 162 3.29 -6.24 13.84
CA ALA A 162 2.09 -6.86 14.41
C ALA A 162 0.79 -6.24 13.88
N ASP A 163 0.78 -4.92 13.71
CA ASP A 163 -0.39 -4.16 13.22
C ASP A 163 -0.79 -4.49 11.77
N TRP A 164 0.09 -5.16 11.00
CA TRP A 164 -0.19 -5.54 9.62
C TRP A 164 -0.82 -6.93 9.52
N LEU A 165 -0.66 -7.76 10.55
CA LEU A 165 -1.03 -9.18 10.53
C LEU A 165 -2.51 -9.42 10.20
N ASP A 166 -3.40 -8.54 10.67
CA ASP A 166 -4.85 -8.63 10.43
C ASP A 166 -5.21 -8.44 8.94
N ASN A 167 -4.35 -7.78 8.17
CA ASN A 167 -4.55 -7.48 6.76
C ASN A 167 -3.69 -8.37 5.84
N ILE A 168 -3.05 -9.42 6.37
CA ILE A 168 -2.19 -10.32 5.59
C ILE A 168 -2.90 -11.64 5.29
N LYS A 169 -3.03 -11.95 3.99
CA LYS A 169 -3.54 -13.23 3.49
C LYS A 169 -2.41 -14.05 2.88
N VAL A 170 -2.28 -15.29 3.34
CA VAL A 170 -1.35 -16.26 2.75
C VAL A 170 -2.07 -16.98 1.62
N ILE A 171 -1.47 -17.03 0.44
CA ILE A 171 -2.02 -17.66 -0.76
C ILE A 171 -1.08 -18.74 -1.29
N ASN A 172 -1.64 -19.76 -1.93
CA ASN A 172 -0.84 -20.84 -2.51
C ASN A 172 -0.11 -20.34 -3.79
N PRO A 173 1.23 -20.43 -3.88
CA PRO A 173 1.98 -20.05 -5.06
C PRO A 173 1.64 -20.84 -6.33
N ASP A 174 1.10 -22.06 -6.24
CA ASP A 174 0.86 -22.93 -7.41
C ASP A 174 -0.09 -22.32 -8.46
N ASN A 175 -0.96 -21.40 -8.05
CA ASN A 175 -1.94 -20.75 -8.93
C ASN A 175 -1.43 -19.44 -9.54
N TYR A 176 -0.19 -19.04 -9.26
CA TYR A 176 0.34 -17.72 -9.62
C TYR A 176 1.66 -17.84 -10.38
N ILE A 177 1.82 -16.98 -11.39
CA ILE A 177 3.08 -16.85 -12.12
C ILE A 177 3.89 -15.75 -11.45
N ILE A 178 5.07 -16.10 -10.95
CA ILE A 178 6.00 -15.15 -10.34
C ILE A 178 6.76 -14.43 -11.45
N LEU A 179 6.72 -13.09 -11.43
CA LEU A 179 7.44 -12.24 -12.37
C LEU A 179 8.72 -11.71 -11.73
N SER A 180 9.82 -11.71 -12.47
CA SER A 180 11.11 -11.17 -12.00
C SER A 180 11.22 -9.65 -12.12
N HIS A 181 10.34 -9.02 -12.90
CA HIS A 181 10.36 -7.58 -13.17
C HIS A 181 8.96 -7.00 -13.09
N LEU A 182 8.85 -5.78 -12.59
CA LEU A 182 7.59 -5.03 -12.50
C LEU A 182 7.12 -4.54 -13.88
N ASN A 183 8.05 -4.30 -14.80
CA ASN A 183 7.75 -4.00 -16.20
C ASN A 183 7.80 -5.29 -17.01
N VAL A 184 6.67 -5.67 -17.61
CA VAL A 184 6.50 -6.95 -18.29
C VAL A 184 6.04 -6.68 -19.72
N ASP A 185 6.83 -7.14 -20.68
CA ASP A 185 6.41 -7.18 -22.08
C ASP A 185 5.41 -8.32 -22.25
N ILE A 186 4.18 -8.00 -22.62
CA ILE A 186 3.18 -9.00 -23.01
C ILE A 186 3.36 -9.29 -24.50
N LYS A 187 3.84 -10.49 -24.83
CA LYS A 187 4.00 -10.97 -26.21
C LYS A 187 3.22 -12.26 -26.40
N SER A 188 2.54 -12.38 -27.54
CA SER A 188 1.99 -13.67 -27.95
C SER A 188 3.11 -14.67 -28.16
N LYS A 189 2.92 -15.91 -27.71
CA LYS A 189 3.84 -17.03 -27.97
C LYS A 189 4.07 -17.25 -29.47
N ASN A 190 3.12 -16.81 -30.30
CA ASN A 190 3.19 -16.90 -31.76
C ASN A 190 3.66 -15.59 -32.43
N ASN A 191 4.21 -14.64 -31.66
CA ASN A 191 4.68 -13.32 -32.13
C ASN A 191 3.63 -12.43 -32.82
N ASN A 192 2.34 -12.76 -32.71
CA ASN A 192 1.27 -11.89 -33.19
C ASN A 192 0.98 -10.78 -32.16
N GLU A 193 0.67 -9.58 -32.64
CA GLU A 193 0.17 -8.51 -31.80
C GLU A 193 -1.13 -8.96 -31.10
N ILE A 194 -1.16 -8.80 -29.78
CA ILE A 194 -2.35 -9.06 -28.98
C ILE A 194 -3.12 -7.74 -28.90
N PRO A 195 -4.30 -7.61 -29.51
CA PRO A 195 -5.11 -6.42 -29.35
C PRO A 195 -5.50 -6.29 -27.87
N PHE A 196 -5.16 -5.15 -27.27
CA PHE A 196 -5.53 -4.82 -25.90
C PHE A 196 -6.06 -3.39 -25.80
N GLU A 197 -6.90 -3.15 -24.81
CA GLU A 197 -7.43 -1.84 -24.45
C GLU A 197 -6.98 -1.48 -23.02
N PHE A 198 -6.48 -0.25 -22.84
CA PHE A 198 -6.19 0.30 -21.53
C PHE A 198 -7.40 1.07 -21.01
N VAL A 199 -7.92 0.67 -19.85
CA VAL A 199 -9.00 1.38 -19.16
C VAL A 199 -8.45 1.94 -17.85
N ASP A 200 -8.37 3.27 -17.78
CA ASP A 200 -8.00 3.97 -16.55
C ASP A 200 -9.21 4.05 -15.60
N LYS A 201 -9.07 3.52 -14.39
CA LYS A 201 -10.08 3.56 -13.32
C LYS A 201 -9.72 4.57 -12.23
N GLY A 202 -8.68 5.39 -12.43
CA GLY A 202 -8.21 6.40 -11.47
C GLY A 202 -7.27 5.81 -10.41
N GLU A 203 -7.73 4.83 -9.64
CA GLU A 203 -6.88 4.18 -8.60
C GLU A 203 -5.98 3.07 -9.16
N TYR A 204 -6.36 2.49 -10.31
CA TYR A 204 -5.59 1.48 -11.03
C TYR A 204 -5.94 1.51 -12.52
N SER A 205 -5.12 0.86 -13.34
CA SER A 205 -5.38 0.65 -14.75
C SER A 205 -5.71 -0.82 -15.01
N GLU A 206 -6.71 -1.07 -15.85
CA GLU A 206 -7.05 -2.39 -16.37
C GLU A 206 -6.51 -2.53 -17.80
N ILE A 207 -5.92 -3.70 -18.09
CA ILE A 207 -5.55 -4.11 -19.44
C ILE A 207 -6.58 -5.16 -19.87
N LEU A 208 -7.44 -4.80 -20.81
CA LEU A 208 -8.40 -5.73 -21.42
C LEU A 208 -7.75 -6.36 -22.65
N ILE A 209 -7.63 -7.68 -22.66
CA ILE A 209 -7.09 -8.43 -23.79
C ILE A 209 -8.24 -9.16 -24.48
N ASP A 210 -8.43 -8.93 -25.78
CA ASP A 210 -9.39 -9.72 -26.57
C ASP A 210 -8.77 -11.09 -26.90
N TYR A 211 -8.89 -12.01 -25.95
CA TYR A 211 -8.49 -13.40 -26.14
C TYR A 211 -9.73 -14.21 -26.53
N PRO A 212 -9.76 -14.86 -27.71
CA PRO A 212 -10.92 -15.63 -28.17
C PRO A 212 -11.01 -16.99 -27.46
N GLU A 213 -10.81 -17.02 -26.14
CA GLU A 213 -10.84 -18.21 -25.27
C GLU A 213 -12.13 -19.00 -25.49
N LYS A 214 -13.25 -18.27 -25.61
CA LYS A 214 -14.57 -18.86 -25.83
C LYS A 214 -14.62 -19.68 -27.12
N MET A 215 -14.16 -19.12 -28.24
CA MET A 215 -14.20 -19.82 -29.53
C MET A 215 -13.19 -20.98 -29.57
N ILE A 216 -12.00 -20.78 -28.99
CA ILE A 216 -10.99 -21.84 -28.88
C ILE A 216 -11.52 -23.01 -28.05
N ASN A 217 -12.18 -22.73 -26.91
CA ASN A 217 -12.76 -23.77 -26.06
C ASN A 217 -13.92 -24.50 -26.75
N ILE A 218 -14.75 -23.79 -27.52
CA ILE A 218 -15.82 -24.40 -28.34
C ILE A 218 -15.22 -25.32 -29.40
N MET A 219 -14.25 -24.84 -30.18
CA MET A 219 -13.58 -25.62 -31.23
C MET A 219 -12.88 -26.86 -30.66
N LYS A 220 -12.17 -26.70 -29.53
CA LYS A 220 -11.55 -27.80 -28.80
C LYS A 220 -12.59 -28.83 -28.34
N SER A 221 -13.66 -28.37 -27.72
CA SER A 221 -14.74 -29.24 -27.23
C SER A 221 -15.42 -29.99 -28.37
N PHE A 222 -15.63 -29.35 -29.52
CA PHE A 222 -16.16 -30.01 -30.72
C PHE A 222 -15.21 -31.09 -31.24
N GLY A 223 -13.91 -30.79 -31.32
CA GLY A 223 -12.88 -31.78 -31.70
C GLY A 223 -12.82 -32.98 -30.76
N GLU A 224 -12.84 -32.75 -29.45
CA GLU A 224 -12.81 -33.81 -28.43
C GLU A 224 -14.08 -34.69 -28.45
N ASN A 225 -15.22 -34.12 -28.87
CA ASN A 225 -16.49 -34.84 -28.99
C ASN A 225 -16.78 -35.36 -30.41
N GLY A 226 -15.79 -35.31 -31.32
CA GLY A 226 -15.90 -35.84 -32.67
C GLY A 226 -16.95 -35.13 -33.54
N ILE A 227 -17.24 -33.86 -33.24
CA ILE A 227 -18.11 -33.01 -34.06
C ILE A 227 -17.22 -32.39 -35.14
N THR A 228 -17.53 -32.65 -36.40
CA THR A 228 -16.85 -31.98 -37.51
C THR A 228 -17.38 -30.56 -37.59
N PHE A 229 -16.48 -29.57 -37.58
CA PHE A 229 -16.88 -28.17 -37.61
C PHE A 229 -16.01 -27.33 -38.56
N LYS A 230 -16.61 -26.25 -39.07
CA LYS A 230 -15.93 -25.20 -39.84
C LYS A 230 -16.46 -23.85 -39.38
N TYR A 231 -15.56 -22.94 -39.04
CA TYR A 231 -15.90 -21.56 -38.67
C TYR A 231 -15.77 -20.65 -39.90
N THR A 232 -16.85 -19.98 -40.31
CA THR A 232 -16.85 -19.07 -41.46
C THR A 232 -17.90 -17.99 -41.25
N ASP A 233 -17.56 -16.72 -41.53
CA ASP A 233 -18.49 -15.57 -41.46
C ASP A 233 -19.33 -15.51 -40.18
N ASN A 234 -18.66 -15.68 -39.04
CA ASN A 234 -19.30 -15.66 -37.71
C ASN A 234 -20.32 -16.80 -37.47
N LEU A 235 -20.34 -17.83 -38.31
CA LEU A 235 -21.17 -19.02 -38.20
C LEU A 235 -20.32 -20.26 -37.88
N LEU A 236 -20.87 -21.15 -37.05
CA LEU A 236 -20.30 -22.46 -36.76
C LEU A 236 -21.04 -23.50 -37.60
N LEU A 237 -20.43 -23.91 -38.71
CA LEU A 237 -20.93 -25.01 -39.51
C LEU A 237 -20.54 -26.31 -38.81
N VAL A 238 -21.50 -27.18 -38.52
CA VAL A 238 -21.28 -28.48 -37.86
C VAL A 238 -21.96 -29.62 -38.61
N ASP A 239 -21.40 -30.83 -38.54
CA ASP A 239 -22.01 -32.03 -39.12
C ASP A 239 -23.30 -32.47 -38.42
N ASN A 240 -23.46 -32.16 -37.13
CA ASN A 240 -24.66 -32.46 -36.36
C ASN A 240 -25.05 -31.30 -35.43
N VAL A 241 -26.04 -30.51 -35.84
CA VAL A 241 -26.52 -29.32 -35.11
C VAL A 241 -27.10 -29.68 -33.74
N LEU A 242 -27.83 -30.81 -33.64
CA LEU A 242 -28.47 -31.21 -32.38
C LEU A 242 -27.43 -31.58 -31.32
N ARG A 243 -26.42 -32.35 -31.71
CA ARG A 243 -25.30 -32.74 -30.84
C ARG A 243 -24.43 -31.56 -30.44
N ALA A 244 -24.09 -30.70 -31.40
CA ALA A 244 -23.35 -29.47 -31.14
C ALA A 244 -24.12 -28.54 -30.20
N SER A 245 -25.44 -28.41 -30.39
CA SER A 245 -26.30 -27.59 -29.52
C SER A 245 -26.33 -28.11 -28.08
N GLN A 246 -26.47 -29.42 -27.89
CA GLN A 246 -26.45 -30.02 -26.55
C GLN A 246 -25.11 -29.82 -25.84
N LEU A 247 -24.00 -29.99 -26.57
CA LEU A 247 -22.66 -29.78 -26.03
C LEU A 247 -22.40 -28.30 -25.68
N LEU A 248 -22.81 -27.36 -26.51
CA LEU A 248 -22.70 -25.94 -26.18
C LEU A 248 -23.51 -25.58 -24.93
N LYS A 249 -24.74 -26.11 -24.80
CA LYS A 249 -25.58 -25.89 -23.62
C LYS A 249 -24.96 -26.50 -22.36
N SER A 250 -24.40 -27.70 -22.42
CA SER A 250 -23.76 -28.33 -21.25
C SER A 250 -22.50 -27.60 -20.79
N LEU A 251 -21.81 -26.90 -21.71
CA LEU A 251 -20.67 -26.04 -21.42
C LEU A 251 -21.06 -24.60 -21.03
N GLY A 252 -22.35 -24.28 -20.99
CA GLY A 252 -22.85 -22.95 -20.62
C GLY A 252 -22.87 -21.92 -21.75
N TYR A 253 -22.60 -22.32 -23.01
CA TYR A 253 -22.56 -21.45 -24.18
C TYR A 253 -23.91 -21.38 -24.93
N TYR A 254 -24.97 -20.98 -24.22
CA TYR A 254 -26.33 -20.96 -24.77
C TYR A 254 -26.48 -20.05 -25.99
N ASP A 255 -25.83 -18.87 -25.98
CA ASP A 255 -25.96 -17.86 -27.04
C ASP A 255 -25.36 -18.33 -28.38
N GLU A 256 -24.36 -19.21 -28.32
CA GLU A 256 -23.64 -19.74 -29.48
C GLU A 256 -24.45 -20.77 -30.27
N VAL A 257 -25.50 -21.35 -29.67
CA VAL A 257 -26.39 -22.30 -30.33
C VAL A 257 -27.06 -21.68 -31.55
N SER A 258 -27.40 -20.39 -31.48
CA SER A 258 -28.06 -19.64 -32.56
C SER A 258 -27.19 -19.51 -33.83
N ARG A 259 -25.88 -19.72 -33.69
CA ARG A 259 -24.87 -19.58 -34.75
C ARG A 259 -24.53 -20.91 -35.43
N LEU A 260 -25.09 -22.01 -34.93
CA LEU A 260 -24.89 -23.35 -35.49
C LEU A 260 -25.69 -23.52 -36.80
N LYS A 261 -25.02 -23.98 -37.85
CA LYS A 261 -25.67 -24.43 -39.08
C LYS A 261 -25.10 -25.78 -39.51
N LEU A 262 -25.86 -26.53 -40.29
CA LEU A 262 -25.39 -27.81 -40.82
C LEU A 262 -24.25 -27.57 -41.84
N ILE A 263 -23.19 -28.37 -41.78
CA ILE A 263 -22.22 -28.49 -42.88
C ILE A 263 -22.98 -29.15 -44.04
N ASN A 264 -23.24 -28.39 -45.10
CA ASN A 264 -23.66 -28.95 -46.38
C ASN A 264 -22.42 -29.54 -47.08
N ASP A 265 -21.95 -30.68 -46.59
CA ASP A 265 -21.14 -31.61 -47.37
C ASP A 265 -22.08 -32.75 -47.78
N ASP A 266 -22.05 -33.15 -49.06
CA ASP A 266 -22.81 -34.27 -49.64
C ASP A 266 -22.40 -35.66 -49.07
N ALA A 267 -21.97 -35.70 -47.81
CA ALA A 267 -21.53 -36.89 -47.12
C ALA A 267 -22.73 -37.63 -46.51
N GLU A 268 -22.92 -38.88 -46.90
CA GLU A 268 -24.04 -39.71 -46.46
C GLU A 268 -23.68 -40.42 -45.15
N ILE A 269 -24.53 -40.27 -44.12
CA ILE A 269 -24.34 -40.96 -42.84
C ILE A 269 -24.91 -42.38 -42.97
N ILE A 270 -24.10 -43.38 -42.64
CA ILE A 270 -24.53 -44.78 -42.58
C ILE A 270 -25.05 -45.04 -41.15
N ASP A 271 -26.36 -45.29 -41.02
CA ASP A 271 -26.97 -45.72 -39.76
C ASP A 271 -26.48 -47.10 -39.34
N ALA A 272 -26.47 -47.40 -38.02
CA ALA A 272 -26.03 -48.71 -37.52
C ALA A 272 -26.79 -49.90 -38.13
N GLN A 273 -28.08 -49.71 -38.42
CA GLN A 273 -28.90 -50.76 -39.01
C GLN A 273 -28.41 -51.16 -40.42
N HIS A 274 -27.71 -50.25 -41.09
CA HIS A 274 -27.13 -50.43 -42.42
C HIS A 274 -25.63 -50.77 -42.37
N PHE A 275 -25.09 -51.07 -41.18
CA PHE A 275 -23.69 -51.46 -40.98
C PHE A 275 -23.59 -52.78 -40.21
N PRO A 276 -23.83 -53.94 -40.86
CA PRO A 276 -23.81 -55.25 -40.23
C PRO A 276 -22.39 -55.82 -40.02
N TYR A 277 -21.39 -54.96 -39.79
CA TYR A 277 -19.99 -55.35 -39.66
C TYR A 277 -19.44 -54.97 -38.28
N ALA A 278 -18.50 -55.76 -37.76
CA ALA A 278 -17.78 -55.48 -36.52
C ALA A 278 -16.43 -54.80 -36.82
N ILE A 279 -15.83 -54.15 -35.83
CA ILE A 279 -14.67 -53.29 -36.03
C ILE A 279 -13.61 -53.60 -34.98
N PHE A 280 -12.40 -53.83 -35.45
CA PHE A 280 -11.21 -53.88 -34.62
C PHE A 280 -10.42 -52.58 -34.80
N PHE A 281 -10.27 -51.81 -33.73
CA PHE A 281 -9.47 -50.59 -33.71
C PHE A 281 -8.23 -50.80 -32.83
N SER A 282 -7.06 -50.47 -33.36
CA SER A 282 -5.79 -50.45 -32.62
C SER A 282 -5.07 -49.12 -32.81
N SER A 283 -4.58 -48.54 -31.72
CA SER A 283 -3.71 -47.35 -31.75
C SER A 283 -2.26 -47.66 -32.12
N GLN A 284 -1.86 -48.93 -32.06
CA GLN A 284 -0.47 -49.39 -32.25
C GLN A 284 -0.32 -50.37 -33.43
N GLY A 285 -1.43 -50.84 -34.01
CA GLY A 285 -1.46 -51.81 -35.11
C GLY A 285 -2.52 -51.49 -36.16
N LEU A 286 -2.69 -52.39 -37.13
CA LEU A 286 -3.66 -52.21 -38.21
C LEU A 286 -5.09 -52.38 -37.70
N SER A 287 -5.92 -51.38 -37.94
CA SER A 287 -7.36 -51.44 -37.71
C SER A 287 -8.06 -52.08 -38.92
N TYR A 288 -9.15 -52.80 -38.68
CA TYR A 288 -9.90 -53.47 -39.74
C TYR A 288 -11.38 -53.63 -39.38
N VAL A 289 -12.22 -53.67 -40.41
CA VAL A 289 -13.64 -54.05 -40.35
C VAL A 289 -13.74 -55.54 -40.64
N TYR A 290 -14.65 -56.26 -40.01
CA TYR A 290 -14.81 -57.69 -40.25
C TYR A 290 -16.26 -58.14 -40.11
N ASP A 291 -16.60 -59.21 -40.81
CA ASP A 291 -17.80 -60.01 -40.59
C ASP A 291 -17.40 -61.46 -40.28
N GLN A 292 -18.34 -62.39 -40.39
CA GLN A 292 -18.07 -63.82 -40.16
C GLN A 292 -17.18 -64.46 -41.24
N GLN A 293 -16.98 -63.81 -42.38
CA GLN A 293 -16.37 -64.40 -43.58
C GLN A 293 -15.07 -63.70 -44.01
N SER A 294 -14.91 -62.41 -43.74
CA SER A 294 -13.83 -61.59 -44.27
C SER A 294 -13.38 -60.49 -43.30
N ARG A 295 -12.13 -60.04 -43.50
CA ARG A 295 -11.55 -58.87 -42.84
C ARG A 295 -11.15 -57.85 -43.90
N TYR A 296 -11.44 -56.58 -43.64
CA TYR A 296 -11.27 -55.46 -44.56
C TYR A 296 -10.44 -54.36 -43.89
N TRP A 297 -9.30 -54.03 -44.47
CA TRP A 297 -8.41 -52.96 -44.02
C TRP A 297 -8.68 -51.66 -44.78
N GLU A 298 -8.07 -50.56 -44.35
CA GLU A 298 -8.01 -49.33 -45.13
C GLU A 298 -7.54 -49.60 -46.56
N GLY A 299 -8.23 -49.02 -47.55
CA GLY A 299 -8.08 -49.30 -48.97
C GLY A 299 -8.90 -50.50 -49.48
N GLY A 300 -9.39 -51.37 -48.58
CA GLY A 300 -10.28 -52.49 -48.90
C GLY A 300 -11.70 -52.04 -49.28
N ILE A 301 -12.43 -52.88 -50.00
CA ILE A 301 -13.80 -52.60 -50.45
C ILE A 301 -14.77 -53.52 -49.69
N ILE A 302 -15.72 -52.91 -48.98
CA ILE A 302 -16.82 -53.62 -48.36
C ILE A 302 -18.02 -53.62 -49.33
N PRO A 303 -18.64 -54.79 -49.60
CA PRO A 303 -19.85 -54.87 -50.41
C PRO A 303 -20.94 -53.92 -49.90
N GLU A 304 -21.61 -53.24 -50.82
CA GLU A 304 -22.75 -52.32 -50.57
C GLU A 304 -22.43 -51.02 -49.78
N ILE A 305 -21.25 -50.92 -49.16
CA ILE A 305 -20.80 -49.77 -48.37
C ILE A 305 -19.74 -48.92 -49.09
N GLY A 306 -18.80 -49.57 -49.79
CA GLY A 306 -17.75 -48.89 -50.54
C GLY A 306 -16.33 -49.13 -50.03
N ARG A 307 -15.38 -48.35 -50.55
CA ARG A 307 -13.96 -48.45 -50.19
C ARG A 307 -13.71 -47.77 -48.85
N ILE A 308 -12.99 -48.43 -47.95
CA ILE A 308 -12.55 -47.88 -46.68
C ILE A 308 -11.43 -46.86 -46.94
N ASP A 309 -11.64 -45.59 -46.60
CA ASP A 309 -10.58 -44.58 -46.71
C ASP A 309 -9.87 -44.34 -45.38
N LEU A 310 -10.57 -44.48 -44.24
CA LEU A 310 -10.00 -44.28 -42.90
C LEU A 310 -10.77 -45.07 -41.83
N ILE A 311 -10.06 -45.78 -40.95
CA ILE A 311 -10.60 -46.40 -39.74
C ILE A 311 -10.02 -45.68 -38.52
N ALA A 312 -10.80 -44.77 -37.94
CA ALA A 312 -10.45 -44.05 -36.73
C ALA A 312 -11.16 -44.63 -35.50
N LYS A 313 -10.73 -44.19 -34.31
CA LYS A 313 -11.27 -44.65 -33.02
C LYS A 313 -12.79 -44.40 -32.87
N ASP A 314 -13.28 -43.36 -33.51
CA ASP A 314 -14.62 -42.80 -33.32
C ASP A 314 -15.49 -42.83 -34.59
N LYS A 315 -14.90 -43.08 -35.76
CA LYS A 315 -15.58 -43.19 -37.05
C LYS A 315 -14.83 -43.99 -38.09
N ILE A 316 -15.56 -44.51 -39.08
CA ILE A 316 -14.99 -45.01 -40.34
C ILE A 316 -15.53 -44.18 -41.50
N ILE A 317 -14.64 -43.83 -42.44
CA ILE A 317 -14.96 -43.11 -43.65
C ILE A 317 -14.85 -44.07 -44.83
N PHE A 318 -15.89 -44.08 -45.66
CA PHE A 318 -15.96 -44.83 -46.90
C PHE A 318 -16.11 -43.89 -48.10
N THR A 319 -15.67 -44.34 -49.27
CA THR A 319 -16.02 -43.74 -50.56
C THR A 319 -16.74 -44.75 -51.43
N GLN A 320 -17.92 -44.37 -51.92
CA GLN A 320 -18.68 -45.13 -52.91
C GLN A 320 -19.19 -44.18 -54.00
N ALA A 321 -18.89 -44.48 -55.27
CA ALA A 321 -19.31 -43.68 -56.42
C ALA A 321 -19.02 -42.16 -56.27
N ASN A 322 -17.81 -41.80 -55.81
CA ASN A 322 -17.36 -40.42 -55.54
C ASN A 322 -18.13 -39.66 -54.45
N LYS A 323 -18.98 -40.33 -53.67
CA LYS A 323 -19.56 -39.77 -52.45
C LYS A 323 -18.85 -40.32 -51.23
N LYS A 324 -18.55 -39.43 -50.27
CA LYS A 324 -18.06 -39.83 -48.95
C LYS A 324 -19.24 -40.32 -48.13
N ARG A 325 -19.06 -41.44 -47.46
CA ARG A 325 -20.00 -41.99 -46.50
C ARG A 325 -19.28 -42.19 -45.18
N PHE A 326 -19.96 -42.03 -44.05
CA PHE A 326 -19.31 -42.29 -42.76
C PHE A 326 -20.26 -42.89 -41.74
N ILE A 327 -19.68 -43.67 -40.83
CA ILE A 327 -20.35 -44.20 -39.63
C ILE A 327 -19.61 -43.70 -38.39
N SER A 328 -20.36 -43.27 -37.38
CA SER A 328 -19.82 -42.87 -36.07
C SER A 328 -20.18 -43.89 -34.98
N PHE A 329 -19.20 -44.26 -34.15
CA PHE A 329 -19.36 -45.31 -33.13
C PHE A 329 -19.86 -44.81 -31.78
N GLN A 330 -19.89 -43.49 -31.56
CA GLN A 330 -20.42 -42.94 -30.30
C GLN A 330 -21.95 -42.90 -30.27
N ASN A 331 -22.63 -42.93 -31.43
CA ASN A 331 -24.10 -42.88 -31.53
C ASN A 331 -24.79 -44.26 -31.53
N ASN A 332 -24.06 -45.37 -31.56
CA ASN A 332 -24.64 -46.73 -31.72
C ASN A 332 -24.28 -47.71 -30.59
N ARG A 333 -23.90 -47.20 -29.41
CA ARG A 333 -23.56 -48.04 -28.24
C ARG A 333 -24.68 -48.99 -27.78
N SER A 334 -25.94 -48.71 -28.12
CA SER A 334 -27.06 -49.62 -27.81
C SER A 334 -27.15 -50.83 -28.76
N ASN A 335 -26.53 -50.77 -29.95
CA ASN A 335 -26.56 -51.86 -30.95
C ASN A 335 -25.21 -52.56 -31.12
N PHE A 336 -24.09 -51.92 -30.75
CA PHE A 336 -22.80 -52.58 -30.62
C PHE A 336 -22.62 -53.04 -29.18
N ASN A 337 -23.10 -54.26 -28.88
CA ASN A 337 -22.74 -54.96 -27.63
C ASN A 337 -21.20 -54.98 -27.51
N ASN A 338 -20.71 -54.89 -26.27
CA ASN A 338 -19.28 -54.85 -25.91
C ASN A 338 -18.43 -56.01 -26.47
N ASP A 339 -19.04 -57.02 -27.09
CA ASP A 339 -18.35 -58.13 -27.74
C ASP A 339 -17.78 -57.75 -29.14
N ASN A 340 -18.29 -56.68 -29.79
CA ASN A 340 -17.93 -56.34 -31.17
C ASN A 340 -16.85 -55.25 -31.30
N ILE A 341 -16.36 -54.67 -30.20
CA ILE A 341 -15.27 -53.70 -30.19
C ILE A 341 -14.24 -54.13 -29.14
N GLN A 342 -13.26 -54.93 -29.56
CA GLN A 342 -12.09 -55.21 -28.72
C GLN A 342 -11.13 -54.03 -28.76
N LEU A 343 -11.23 -53.15 -27.76
CA LEU A 343 -10.23 -52.12 -27.48
C LEU A 343 -9.11 -52.75 -26.66
N ILE A 344 -8.01 -53.11 -27.30
CA ILE A 344 -6.76 -53.43 -26.60
C ILE A 344 -5.97 -52.12 -26.47
N LYS A 345 -5.63 -51.75 -25.24
CA LYS A 345 -4.81 -50.57 -24.92
C LYS A 345 -3.34 -50.76 -25.31
#